data_AF-A0A9W6YPC4-F1
#
_entry.id   AF-A0A9W6YPC4-F1
#
_cell.length_a   1.000
_cell.length_b   1.000
_cell.length_c   1.000
_cell.angle_alpha   90.00
_cell.angle_beta   90.00
_cell.angle_gamma   90.00
#
_symmetry.space_group_name_H-M   'P 1'
#
loop_
_entity.id
_entity.type
_entity.pdbx_description
1 polymer ?
#
loop_
_entity_poly.entity_id
_entity_poly.type
_entity_poly.pdbx_seq_one_letter_code
_entity_poly.pdbx_strand_id
1 'polypeptide(L)'
;MNVSRKFTAALQISQARTAKKLDLHMSQNMIRVGWIVVLFFHIFNAAYSSSLAYIYHYMASPIMDYYVQLLQMMPQKNYNGVITLYACIGAMNFYSAVKMSLYSLYYRRLVFGKIKHQQDDDGEDEAMLERPTKFQAFKCFAVGLARAISARGEWFDVVLLMREISEIASQIVQAHSSSFLISSVWMNQVFARLIFLNTFANTLVHYNLEEKVCLRRLYSTAIDLALDFAWGFNIPCKIIFVYMTLFIANDGSYPDDFNYSDTLLIKAVLECNQFFMVSWLDAVTTTLPYLNMLSGLRSVKLLIQHDMEMVRITPMVSRQ
;
A
#
# COMPACT_ATOMS: atom_id res chain seq x y z
N MET A 1 38.78 17.69 -2.19
CA MET A 1 38.76 16.33 -1.61
C MET A 1 37.40 15.83 -1.12
N ASN A 2 36.43 16.67 -0.75
CA ASN A 2 35.13 16.21 -0.20
C ASN A 2 34.08 15.76 -1.24
N VAL A 3 34.18 16.24 -2.49
CA VAL A 3 33.21 15.89 -3.56
C VAL A 3 33.47 14.49 -4.12
N SER A 4 34.74 14.09 -4.23
CA SER A 4 35.14 12.77 -4.74
C SER A 4 34.63 11.64 -3.84
N ARG A 5 34.76 11.73 -2.51
CA ARG A 5 34.23 10.71 -1.58
C ARG A 5 32.70 10.59 -1.60
N LYS A 6 31.98 11.70 -1.68
CA LYS A 6 30.51 11.69 -1.82
C LYS A 6 30.07 11.04 -3.14
N PHE A 7 30.84 11.27 -4.20
CA PHE A 7 30.62 10.63 -5.50
C PHE A 7 30.90 9.13 -5.45
N THR A 8 31.97 8.70 -4.77
CA THR A 8 32.28 7.27 -4.58
C THR A 8 31.23 6.54 -3.74
N ALA A 9 30.71 7.17 -2.67
CA ALA A 9 29.63 6.61 -1.87
C ALA A 9 28.31 6.51 -2.65
N ALA A 10 27.98 7.52 -3.45
CA ALA A 10 26.82 7.48 -4.34
C ALA A 10 26.96 6.40 -5.44
N LEU A 11 28.18 6.19 -5.95
CA LEU A 11 28.50 5.15 -6.92
C LEU A 11 28.45 3.73 -6.31
N GLN A 12 28.88 3.58 -5.05
CA GLN A 12 28.75 2.31 -4.33
C GLN A 12 27.29 1.97 -4.01
N ILE A 13 26.47 2.97 -3.67
CA ILE A 13 25.02 2.80 -3.48
C ILE A 13 24.33 2.54 -4.84
N SER A 14 24.81 3.14 -5.94
CA SER A 14 24.27 2.85 -7.28
C SER A 14 24.64 1.44 -7.78
N GLN A 15 25.72 0.86 -7.25
CA GLN A 15 26.12 -0.54 -7.45
C GLN A 15 25.42 -1.52 -6.51
N ALA A 16 24.39 -1.09 -5.77
CA ALA A 16 23.61 -1.95 -4.86
C ALA A 16 23.30 -3.28 -5.55
N ARG A 17 23.90 -4.35 -5.01
CA ARG A 17 23.88 -5.68 -5.61
C ARG A 17 22.45 -6.21 -5.51
N THR A 18 21.91 -6.69 -6.61
CA THR A 18 20.73 -7.57 -6.55
C THR A 18 21.10 -8.77 -5.70
N ALA A 19 20.25 -9.17 -4.75
CA ALA A 19 20.57 -10.27 -3.85
C ALA A 19 21.00 -11.52 -4.65
N LYS A 20 22.17 -12.06 -4.31
CA LYS A 20 22.80 -13.19 -5.00
C LYS A 20 21.90 -14.41 -4.76
N LYS A 21 21.19 -14.87 -5.81
CA LYS A 21 20.33 -16.07 -5.85
C LYS A 21 18.89 -15.87 -5.33
N LEU A 22 18.03 -15.26 -6.14
CA LEU A 22 16.57 -15.40 -6.05
C LEU A 22 16.10 -16.43 -7.09
N ASP A 23 16.42 -17.71 -6.86
CA ASP A 23 15.80 -18.78 -7.65
C ASP A 23 14.42 -19.07 -7.06
N LEU A 24 13.40 -18.81 -7.87
CA LEU A 24 12.03 -19.19 -7.59
C LEU A 24 11.52 -19.98 -8.78
N HIS A 25 10.68 -20.96 -8.49
CA HIS A 25 9.95 -21.70 -9.49
C HIS A 25 8.48 -21.74 -9.08
N MET A 26 7.74 -20.69 -9.43
CA MET A 26 6.30 -20.65 -9.15
C MET A 26 5.54 -21.55 -10.12
N SER A 27 4.48 -22.18 -9.62
CA SER A 27 3.53 -22.84 -10.52
C SER A 27 2.77 -21.79 -11.36
N GLN A 28 2.34 -22.16 -12.56
CA GLN A 28 1.52 -21.30 -13.41
C GLN A 28 0.22 -20.84 -12.71
N ASN A 29 -0.31 -21.67 -11.82
CA ASN A 29 -1.49 -21.34 -11.02
C ASN A 29 -1.18 -20.25 -10.00
N MET A 30 -0.04 -20.30 -9.30
CA MET A 30 0.40 -19.22 -8.40
C MET A 30 0.56 -17.89 -9.13
N ILE A 31 1.13 -17.89 -10.34
CA ILE A 31 1.28 -16.67 -11.14
C ILE A 31 -0.08 -16.08 -11.49
N ARG A 32 -1.05 -16.92 -11.92
CA ARG A 32 -2.41 -16.49 -12.23
C ARG A 32 -3.11 -15.91 -11.00
N VAL A 33 -3.05 -16.62 -9.87
CA VAL A 33 -3.65 -16.17 -8.60
C VAL A 33 -3.01 -14.86 -8.16
N GLY A 34 -1.68 -14.76 -8.17
CA GLY A 34 -0.96 -13.54 -7.81
C GLY A 34 -1.31 -12.35 -8.72
N TRP A 35 -1.48 -12.58 -10.02
CA TRP A 35 -1.93 -11.53 -10.95
C TRP A 35 -3.34 -11.04 -10.62
N ILE A 36 -4.28 -11.96 -10.39
CA ILE A 36 -5.67 -11.64 -10.03
C ILE A 36 -5.72 -10.86 -8.72
N VAL A 37 -4.98 -11.33 -7.71
CA VAL A 37 -4.91 -10.70 -6.39
C VAL A 37 -4.36 -9.29 -6.48
N VAL A 38 -3.23 -9.08 -7.18
CA VAL A 38 -2.64 -7.75 -7.34
C VAL A 38 -3.58 -6.81 -8.11
N LEU A 39 -4.25 -7.30 -9.16
CA LEU A 39 -5.22 -6.51 -9.90
C LEU A 39 -6.40 -6.11 -8.99
N PHE A 40 -6.95 -7.06 -8.25
CA PHE A 40 -8.05 -6.83 -7.31
C PHE A 40 -7.70 -5.71 -6.33
N PHE A 41 -6.54 -5.79 -5.67
CA PHE A 41 -6.13 -4.77 -4.71
C PHE A 41 -5.90 -3.40 -5.36
N HIS A 42 -5.35 -3.32 -6.58
CA HIS A 42 -5.23 -2.04 -7.27
C HIS A 42 -6.59 -1.43 -7.61
N ILE A 43 -7.53 -2.23 -8.12
CA ILE A 43 -8.89 -1.75 -8.43
C ILE A 43 -9.60 -1.30 -7.16
N PHE A 44 -9.54 -2.12 -6.11
CA PHE A 44 -10.18 -1.82 -4.84
C PHE A 44 -9.61 -0.53 -4.23
N ASN A 45 -8.28 -0.39 -4.15
CA ASN A 45 -7.65 0.83 -3.63
C ASN A 45 -7.95 2.06 -4.46
N ALA A 46 -8.00 1.91 -5.79
CA ALA A 46 -8.39 3.01 -6.67
C ALA A 46 -9.80 3.49 -6.33
N ALA A 47 -10.78 2.57 -6.32
CA ALA A 47 -12.17 2.89 -6.05
C ALA A 47 -12.36 3.47 -4.64
N TYR A 48 -11.76 2.83 -3.63
CA TYR A 48 -11.91 3.22 -2.25
C TYR A 48 -11.25 4.58 -1.96
N SER A 49 -9.99 4.81 -2.36
CA SER A 49 -9.33 6.10 -2.14
C SER A 49 -9.97 7.23 -2.95
N SER A 50 -10.45 6.97 -4.16
CA SER A 50 -11.25 7.95 -4.90
C SER A 50 -12.57 8.27 -4.21
N SER A 51 -13.23 7.27 -3.62
CA SER A 51 -14.45 7.48 -2.83
C SER A 51 -14.16 8.31 -1.58
N LEU A 52 -13.06 8.05 -0.88
CA LEU A 52 -12.60 8.87 0.24
C LEU A 52 -12.36 10.33 -0.17
N ALA A 53 -11.64 10.55 -1.26
CA ALA A 53 -11.40 11.89 -1.78
C ALA A 53 -12.72 12.61 -2.10
N TYR A 54 -13.69 11.89 -2.68
CA TYR A 54 -15.03 12.43 -2.94
C TYR A 54 -15.80 12.74 -1.65
N ILE A 55 -15.79 11.86 -0.65
CA ILE A 55 -16.46 12.09 0.64
C ILE A 55 -15.86 13.30 1.34
N TYR A 56 -14.53 13.43 1.42
CA TYR A 56 -13.88 14.62 1.98
C TYR A 56 -14.18 15.89 1.19
N HIS A 57 -14.33 15.80 -0.13
CA HIS A 57 -14.77 16.93 -0.94
C HIS A 57 -16.21 17.34 -0.62
N TYR A 58 -17.13 16.37 -0.48
CA TYR A 58 -18.51 16.62 -0.08
C TYR A 58 -18.61 17.21 1.32
N MET A 59 -17.85 16.68 2.28
CA MET A 59 -17.78 17.18 3.65
C MET A 59 -17.10 18.54 3.77
N ALA A 60 -16.34 19.00 2.77
CA ALA A 60 -15.83 20.36 2.70
C ALA A 60 -16.91 21.39 2.32
N SER A 61 -18.12 20.95 1.94
CA SER A 61 -19.22 21.86 1.66
C SER A 61 -19.73 22.55 2.94
N PRO A 62 -20.20 23.80 2.87
CA PRO A 62 -20.74 24.52 4.04
C PRO A 62 -21.94 23.81 4.67
N ILE A 63 -22.71 23.05 3.88
CA ILE A 63 -23.88 22.29 4.33
C ILE A 63 -23.49 21.21 5.35
N MET A 64 -22.27 20.67 5.23
CA MET A 64 -21.77 19.60 6.10
C MET A 64 -21.01 20.11 7.32
N ASP A 65 -20.82 21.43 7.49
CA ASP A 65 -20.07 22.00 8.61
C ASP A 65 -20.66 21.61 9.98
N TYR A 66 -21.99 21.58 10.07
CA TYR A 66 -22.69 21.08 11.26
C TYR A 66 -22.25 19.65 11.63
N TYR A 67 -22.26 18.71 10.66
CA TYR A 67 -21.89 17.32 10.91
C TYR A 67 -20.39 17.17 11.18
N VAL A 68 -19.53 17.93 10.51
CA VAL A 68 -18.08 17.93 10.75
C VAL A 68 -17.76 18.35 12.19
N GLN A 69 -18.45 19.37 12.70
CA GLN A 69 -18.29 19.83 14.08
C GLN A 69 -18.93 18.84 15.08
N LEU A 70 -20.12 18.32 14.77
CA LEU A 70 -20.82 17.33 15.60
C LEU A 70 -19.99 16.07 15.80
N LEU A 71 -19.37 15.58 14.71
CA LEU A 71 -18.51 14.41 14.73
C LEU A 71 -17.13 14.70 15.29
N GLN A 72 -16.76 15.95 15.56
CA GLN A 72 -15.41 16.35 16.02
C GLN A 72 -14.30 15.98 15.03
N MET A 73 -14.62 16.02 13.74
CA MET A 73 -13.65 15.72 12.69
C MET A 73 -12.61 16.84 12.57
N MET A 74 -11.51 16.54 11.87
CA MET A 74 -10.51 17.54 11.52
C MET A 74 -11.17 18.76 10.86
N PRO A 75 -10.74 20.00 11.17
CA PRO A 75 -11.31 21.21 10.58
C PRO A 75 -11.26 21.22 9.05
N GLN A 76 -12.35 21.64 8.40
CA GLN A 76 -12.50 21.65 6.93
C GLN A 76 -11.36 22.36 6.18
N LYS A 77 -10.70 23.37 6.79
CA LYS A 77 -9.54 24.06 6.22
C LYS A 77 -8.39 23.12 5.82
N ASN A 78 -8.30 21.94 6.44
CA ASN A 78 -7.26 20.95 6.17
C ASN A 78 -7.66 19.92 5.10
N TYR A 79 -8.93 19.88 4.66
CA TYR A 79 -9.44 18.82 3.78
C TYR A 79 -8.78 18.83 2.40
N ASN A 80 -8.35 19.99 1.89
CA ASN A 80 -7.65 20.06 0.61
C ASN A 80 -6.40 19.17 0.56
N GLY A 81 -5.65 19.08 1.67
CA GLY A 81 -4.50 18.19 1.77
C GLY A 81 -4.91 16.71 1.72
N VAL A 82 -5.94 16.34 2.49
CA VAL A 82 -6.47 14.98 2.57
C VAL A 82 -7.06 14.52 1.25
N ILE A 83 -7.87 15.37 0.59
CA ILE A 83 -8.46 15.12 -0.73
C ILE A 83 -7.35 14.87 -1.75
N THR A 84 -6.35 15.75 -1.81
CA THR A 84 -5.23 15.62 -2.75
C THR A 84 -4.46 14.33 -2.54
N LEU A 85 -4.19 13.98 -1.28
CA LEU A 85 -3.48 12.76 -0.90
C LEU A 85 -4.22 11.50 -1.37
N TYR A 86 -5.50 11.36 -1.05
CA TYR A 86 -6.29 10.19 -1.46
C TYR A 86 -6.55 10.15 -2.97
N ALA A 87 -6.74 11.31 -3.63
CA ALA A 87 -6.84 11.38 -5.08
C ALA A 87 -5.55 10.89 -5.76
N CYS A 88 -4.38 11.28 -5.27
CA CYS A 88 -3.08 10.82 -5.75
C CYS A 88 -2.91 9.29 -5.56
N ILE A 89 -3.23 8.77 -4.37
CA ILE A 89 -3.17 7.32 -4.08
C ILE A 89 -4.12 6.55 -5.00
N GLY A 90 -5.35 7.04 -5.18
CA GLY A 90 -6.35 6.45 -6.06
C GLY A 90 -5.89 6.43 -7.52
N ALA A 91 -5.38 7.57 -8.03
CA ALA A 91 -4.86 7.69 -9.38
C ALA A 91 -3.66 6.77 -9.66
N MET A 92 -2.72 6.63 -8.71
CA MET A 92 -1.57 5.73 -8.84
C MET A 92 -2.00 4.25 -8.93
N ASN A 93 -2.99 3.85 -8.13
CA ASN A 93 -3.55 2.51 -8.17
C ASN A 93 -4.35 2.26 -9.46
N PHE A 94 -5.17 3.22 -9.88
CA PHE A 94 -5.94 3.15 -11.12
C PHE A 94 -5.02 3.01 -12.34
N TYR A 95 -4.00 3.87 -12.43
CA TYR A 95 -2.98 3.78 -13.48
C TYR A 95 -2.30 2.40 -13.51
N SER A 96 -1.97 1.85 -12.34
CA SER A 96 -1.36 0.53 -12.22
C SER A 96 -2.29 -0.60 -12.70
N ALA A 97 -3.57 -0.56 -12.32
CA ALA A 97 -4.59 -1.51 -12.77
C ALA A 97 -4.81 -1.45 -14.29
N VAL A 98 -4.97 -0.25 -14.84
CA VAL A 98 -5.14 -0.03 -16.28
C VAL A 98 -3.93 -0.55 -17.04
N LYS A 99 -2.72 -0.19 -16.59
CA LYS A 99 -1.47 -0.67 -17.19
C LYS A 99 -1.37 -2.20 -17.20
N MET A 100 -1.67 -2.85 -16.09
CA MET A 100 -1.68 -4.32 -15.99
C MET A 100 -2.68 -4.95 -16.96
N SER A 101 -3.89 -4.37 -17.05
CA SER A 101 -4.98 -4.86 -17.89
C SER A 101 -4.66 -4.69 -19.38
N LEU A 102 -4.23 -3.49 -19.79
CA LEU A 102 -3.91 -3.18 -21.19
C LEU A 102 -2.76 -4.04 -21.71
N TYR A 103 -1.66 -4.20 -20.96
CA TYR A 103 -0.58 -5.07 -21.40
C TYR A 103 -0.99 -6.54 -21.43
N SER A 104 -1.83 -6.99 -20.49
CA SER A 104 -2.31 -8.37 -20.51
C SER A 104 -3.19 -8.67 -21.73
N LEU A 105 -4.01 -7.70 -22.13
CA LEU A 105 -4.82 -7.77 -23.36
C LEU A 105 -3.93 -7.72 -24.60
N TYR A 106 -2.97 -6.78 -24.65
CA TYR A 106 -2.05 -6.61 -25.79
C TYR A 106 -1.23 -7.87 -26.08
N TYR A 107 -0.65 -8.49 -25.05
CA TYR A 107 0.15 -9.72 -25.21
C TYR A 107 -0.69 -11.00 -25.15
N ARG A 108 -2.01 -10.91 -24.97
CA ARG A 108 -2.94 -12.05 -24.75
C ARG A 108 -2.46 -13.02 -23.67
N ARG A 109 -1.78 -12.50 -22.65
CA ARG A 109 -1.18 -13.25 -21.55
C ARG A 109 -1.15 -12.36 -20.31
N LEU A 110 -1.42 -12.93 -19.15
CA LEU A 110 -1.32 -12.21 -17.88
C LEU A 110 0.10 -11.70 -17.68
N VAL A 111 0.28 -10.38 -17.74
CA VAL A 111 1.54 -9.70 -17.47
C VAL A 111 1.26 -8.45 -16.62
N PHE A 112 2.25 -8.04 -15.83
CA PHE A 112 2.07 -6.85 -14.99
C PHE A 112 2.52 -5.54 -15.66
N GLY A 113 3.10 -5.60 -16.86
CA GLY A 113 3.65 -4.42 -17.55
C GLY A 113 4.25 -4.75 -18.92
N LYS A 114 4.91 -3.76 -19.53
CA LYS A 114 5.71 -3.97 -20.75
C LYS A 114 6.75 -5.03 -20.48
N ILE A 115 6.78 -6.06 -21.31
CA ILE A 115 7.85 -7.05 -21.32
C ILE A 115 9.09 -6.34 -21.86
N LYS A 116 10.15 -6.22 -21.07
CA LYS A 116 11.45 -5.76 -21.58
C LYS A 116 12.06 -6.91 -22.39
N HIS A 117 12.41 -6.65 -23.65
CA HIS A 117 13.33 -7.52 -24.37
C HIS A 117 14.75 -7.19 -23.88
N GLN A 118 15.55 -8.23 -23.62
CA GLN A 118 16.89 -8.14 -23.03
C GLN A 118 17.89 -7.29 -23.84
N GLN A 119 17.51 -6.86 -25.06
CA GLN A 119 18.28 -5.98 -25.94
C GLN A 119 18.05 -4.46 -25.70
N ASP A 120 17.03 -4.06 -24.93
CA ASP A 120 16.73 -2.63 -24.69
C ASP A 120 17.52 -2.02 -23.51
N ASP A 121 18.23 -2.80 -22.68
CA ASP A 121 18.96 -2.31 -21.49
C ASP A 121 20.47 -2.08 -21.76
N ASP A 122 21.03 -2.64 -22.84
CA ASP A 122 22.47 -2.50 -23.16
C ASP A 122 22.77 -1.28 -24.05
N GLY A 123 21.75 -0.55 -24.53
CA GLY A 123 21.89 0.51 -25.54
C GLY A 123 21.65 1.94 -25.09
N GLU A 124 21.13 2.19 -23.87
CA GLU A 124 20.80 3.55 -23.40
C GLU A 124 21.85 4.17 -22.45
N ASP A 125 22.84 3.41 -21.96
CA ASP A 125 23.82 3.88 -20.96
C ASP A 125 25.18 4.35 -21.53
N GLU A 126 25.40 4.28 -22.86
CA GLU A 126 26.65 4.73 -23.50
C GLU A 126 26.56 6.08 -24.24
N ALA A 127 25.45 6.80 -24.14
CA ALA A 127 25.33 8.14 -24.71
C ALA A 127 25.62 9.24 -23.67
N MET A 128 26.82 9.80 -23.79
CA MET A 128 27.16 11.20 -23.45
C MET A 128 27.67 11.47 -22.03
N LEU A 129 28.99 11.27 -21.89
CA LEU A 129 29.84 11.71 -20.78
C LEU A 129 29.97 13.25 -20.75
N GLU A 130 28.89 13.98 -20.48
CA GLU A 130 28.93 15.40 -20.12
C GLU A 130 28.66 15.61 -18.62
N ARG A 131 29.30 16.64 -18.04
CA ARG A 131 29.35 16.91 -16.60
C ARG A 131 27.98 16.73 -15.92
N PRO A 132 27.85 15.80 -14.94
CA PRO A 132 26.56 15.52 -14.33
C PRO A 132 26.07 16.74 -13.54
N THR A 133 24.92 17.26 -13.91
CA THR A 133 24.23 18.28 -13.12
C THR A 133 23.83 17.70 -11.75
N LYS A 134 23.70 18.56 -10.71
CA LYS A 134 23.24 18.11 -9.37
C LYS A 134 21.93 17.33 -9.44
N PHE A 135 21.06 17.66 -10.40
CA PHE A 135 19.81 16.96 -10.67
C PHE A 135 20.02 15.54 -11.19
N GLN A 136 20.95 15.31 -12.12
CA GLN A 136 21.30 13.97 -12.60
C GLN A 136 21.95 13.13 -11.50
N ALA A 137 22.85 13.70 -10.69
CA ALA A 137 23.45 12.99 -9.56
C ALA A 137 22.40 12.59 -8.51
N PHE A 138 21.43 13.47 -8.21
CA PHE A 138 20.30 13.16 -7.34
C PHE A 138 19.39 12.08 -7.96
N LYS A 139 19.11 12.16 -9.26
CA LYS A 139 18.32 11.14 -9.97
C LYS A 139 19.01 9.77 -9.92
N CYS A 140 20.31 9.70 -10.20
CA CYS A 140 21.08 8.45 -10.12
C CYS A 140 21.11 7.90 -8.69
N PHE A 141 21.29 8.77 -7.68
CA PHE A 141 21.22 8.36 -6.27
C PHE A 141 19.83 7.83 -5.90
N ALA A 142 18.75 8.54 -6.28
CA ALA A 142 17.38 8.13 -6.01
C ALA A 142 17.03 6.80 -6.71
N VAL A 143 17.51 6.59 -7.93
CA VAL A 143 17.34 5.32 -8.66
C VAL A 143 18.14 4.19 -7.99
N GLY A 144 19.38 4.43 -7.59
CA GLY A 144 20.20 3.46 -6.86
C GLY A 144 19.59 3.07 -5.51
N LEU A 145 19.12 4.06 -4.75
CA LEU A 145 18.43 3.86 -3.48
C LEU A 145 17.11 3.11 -3.67
N ALA A 146 16.31 3.47 -4.69
CA ALA A 146 15.08 2.76 -5.03
C ALA A 146 15.33 1.31 -5.47
N ARG A 147 16.48 1.02 -6.11
CA ARG A 147 16.90 -0.36 -6.43
C ARG A 147 17.34 -1.11 -5.17
N ALA A 148 18.09 -0.48 -4.27
CA ALA A 148 18.56 -1.07 -3.02
C ALA A 148 17.42 -1.41 -2.04
N ILE A 149 16.39 -0.56 -1.99
CA ILE A 149 15.18 -0.71 -1.15
C ILE A 149 14.12 -1.59 -1.83
N SER A 150 14.30 -1.92 -3.11
CA SER A 150 13.37 -2.76 -3.87
C SER A 150 13.23 -4.17 -3.28
N ALA A 151 12.14 -4.86 -3.63
CA ALA A 151 11.91 -6.28 -3.29
C ALA A 151 13.09 -7.23 -3.59
N ARG A 152 13.94 -6.82 -4.55
CA ARG A 152 15.11 -7.56 -5.04
C ARG A 152 16.44 -7.08 -4.46
N GLY A 153 16.42 -6.01 -3.66
CA GLY A 153 17.61 -5.42 -3.07
C GLY A 153 18.10 -6.18 -1.84
N GLU A 154 19.35 -5.92 -1.44
CA GLU A 154 19.97 -6.48 -0.24
C GLU A 154 19.27 -5.98 1.03
N TRP A 155 18.70 -4.78 0.99
CA TRP A 155 18.05 -4.14 2.14
C TRP A 155 16.60 -4.54 2.31
N PHE A 156 16.09 -5.48 1.52
CA PHE A 156 14.69 -5.88 1.57
C PHE A 156 14.25 -6.28 2.99
N ASP A 157 15.00 -7.16 3.66
CA ASP A 157 14.61 -7.66 4.97
C ASP A 157 14.62 -6.54 6.03
N VAL A 158 15.51 -5.54 5.89
CA VAL A 158 15.53 -4.34 6.74
C VAL A 158 14.35 -3.42 6.46
N VAL A 159 14.04 -3.18 5.18
CA VAL A 159 12.90 -2.34 4.77
C VAL A 159 11.59 -2.96 5.18
N LEU A 160 11.46 -4.28 5.02
CA LEU A 160 10.32 -5.07 5.48
C LEU A 160 10.17 -4.93 6.99
N LEU A 161 11.23 -5.12 7.76
CA LEU A 161 11.21 -4.96 9.21
C LEU A 161 10.83 -3.53 9.63
N MET A 162 11.39 -2.51 8.98
CA MET A 162 11.04 -1.11 9.27
C MET A 162 9.58 -0.81 8.94
N ARG A 163 9.04 -1.38 7.86
CA ARG A 163 7.63 -1.28 7.53
C ARG A 163 6.77 -1.93 8.61
N GLU A 164 7.10 -3.15 9.00
CA GLU A 164 6.39 -3.91 10.03
C GLU A 164 6.37 -3.16 11.37
N ILE A 165 7.51 -2.63 11.81
CA ILE A 165 7.59 -1.81 13.03
C ILE A 165 6.70 -0.56 12.92
N SER A 166 6.76 0.12 11.77
CA SER A 166 5.97 1.34 11.55
C SER A 166 4.47 1.04 11.52
N GLU A 167 4.10 -0.10 10.94
CA GLU A 167 2.74 -0.59 10.85
C GLU A 167 2.21 -1.00 12.23
N ILE A 168 2.93 -1.81 12.98
CA ILE A 168 2.58 -2.19 14.36
C ILE A 168 2.43 -0.93 15.23
N ALA A 169 3.36 0.02 15.13
CA ALA A 169 3.26 1.28 15.88
C ALA A 169 1.98 2.06 15.51
N SER A 170 1.67 2.16 14.21
CA SER A 170 0.43 2.80 13.73
C SER A 170 -0.82 2.06 14.22
N GLN A 171 -0.84 0.73 14.15
CA GLN A 171 -1.94 -0.10 14.62
C GLN A 171 -2.12 -0.01 16.15
N ILE A 172 -1.03 0.08 16.93
CA ILE A 172 -1.10 0.29 18.39
C ILE A 172 -1.71 1.65 18.71
N VAL A 173 -1.27 2.72 18.01
CA VAL A 173 -1.84 4.06 18.20
C VAL A 173 -3.32 4.07 17.86
N GLN A 174 -3.69 3.47 16.73
CA GLN A 174 -5.10 3.35 16.30
C GLN A 174 -5.92 2.48 17.26
N ALA A 175 -5.37 1.36 17.75
CA ALA A 175 -6.04 0.49 18.73
C ALA A 175 -6.21 1.17 20.08
N HIS A 176 -5.23 1.96 20.53
CA HIS A 176 -5.32 2.75 21.75
C HIS A 176 -6.36 3.87 21.61
N SER A 177 -6.34 4.59 20.49
CA SER A 177 -7.36 5.59 20.18
C SER A 177 -8.75 4.95 20.17
N SER A 178 -8.87 3.82 19.49
CA SER A 178 -10.10 3.04 19.41
C SER A 178 -10.55 2.50 20.76
N SER A 179 -9.67 2.05 21.65
CA SER A 179 -10.06 1.51 22.96
C SER A 179 -10.58 2.59 23.92
N PHE A 180 -10.12 3.84 23.76
CA PHE A 180 -10.62 4.99 24.49
C PHE A 180 -11.94 5.51 23.91
N LEU A 181 -12.11 5.43 22.60
CA LEU A 181 -13.28 5.94 21.88
C LEU A 181 -14.41 4.90 21.79
N ILE A 182 -14.17 3.59 21.86
CA ILE A 182 -15.16 2.58 21.48
C ILE A 182 -15.61 1.75 22.68
N SER A 183 -16.92 1.77 22.96
CA SER A 183 -17.56 0.90 23.98
C SER A 183 -17.77 -0.54 23.51
N SER A 184 -17.60 -0.82 22.21
CA SER A 184 -17.85 -2.14 21.64
C SER A 184 -16.67 -3.09 21.83
N VAL A 185 -16.89 -4.13 22.65
CA VAL A 185 -15.89 -5.16 22.97
C VAL A 185 -15.41 -5.91 21.71
N TRP A 186 -16.28 -6.09 20.70
CA TRP A 186 -15.95 -6.86 19.51
C TRP A 186 -14.88 -6.18 18.64
N MET A 187 -14.89 -4.85 18.49
CA MET A 187 -13.87 -4.12 17.72
C MET A 187 -12.50 -4.21 18.38
N ASN A 188 -12.44 -4.03 19.69
CA ASN A 188 -11.19 -4.17 20.46
C ASN A 188 -10.61 -5.58 20.34
N GLN A 189 -11.46 -6.62 20.33
CA GLN A 189 -11.03 -8.00 20.08
C GLN A 189 -10.51 -8.19 18.66
N VAL A 190 -11.14 -7.60 17.64
CA VAL A 190 -10.68 -7.66 16.25
C VAL A 190 -9.31 -6.99 16.11
N PHE A 191 -9.12 -5.80 16.68
CA PHE A 191 -7.84 -5.10 16.65
C PHE A 191 -6.73 -5.88 17.35
N ALA A 192 -6.99 -6.40 18.55
CA ALA A 192 -6.03 -7.24 19.26
C ALA A 192 -5.65 -8.49 18.45
N ARG A 193 -6.63 -9.13 17.79
CA ARG A 193 -6.38 -10.29 16.91
C ARG A 193 -5.56 -9.91 15.68
N LEU A 194 -5.83 -8.78 15.04
CA LEU A 194 -5.07 -8.34 13.86
C LEU A 194 -3.60 -8.05 14.22
N ILE A 195 -3.34 -7.34 15.33
CA ILE A 195 -1.97 -7.09 15.82
C ILE A 195 -1.25 -8.42 16.15
N PHE A 196 -1.93 -9.34 16.82
CA PHE A 196 -1.38 -10.66 17.11
C PHE A 196 -1.08 -11.43 15.82
N LEU A 197 -1.99 -11.42 14.84
CA LEU A 197 -1.79 -12.10 13.56
C LEU A 197 -0.64 -11.48 12.76
N ASN A 198 -0.46 -10.16 12.79
CA ASN A 198 0.65 -9.50 12.07
C ASN A 198 2.00 -9.98 12.58
N THR A 199 2.17 -9.98 13.89
CA THR A 199 3.41 -10.43 14.55
C THR A 199 3.64 -11.94 14.41
N PHE A 200 2.59 -12.74 14.58
CA PHE A 200 2.68 -14.19 14.53
C PHE A 200 2.86 -14.75 13.12
N ALA A 201 2.08 -14.27 12.15
CA ALA A 201 2.08 -14.82 10.79
C ALA A 201 3.43 -14.58 10.09
N ASN A 202 4.01 -13.39 10.27
CA ASN A 202 5.34 -13.10 9.73
C ASN A 202 6.42 -13.98 10.37
N THR A 203 6.39 -14.16 11.69
CA THR A 203 7.32 -15.06 12.39
C THR A 203 7.21 -16.49 11.87
N LEU A 204 5.97 -16.98 11.67
CA LEU A 204 5.70 -18.33 11.17
C LEU A 204 6.21 -18.52 9.73
N VAL A 205 6.07 -17.52 8.87
CA VAL A 205 6.60 -17.55 7.49
C VAL A 205 8.13 -17.60 7.50
N HIS A 206 8.77 -16.79 8.36
CA HIS A 206 10.22 -16.77 8.47
C HIS A 206 10.78 -18.11 8.95
N TYR A 207 10.11 -18.75 9.91
CA TYR A 207 10.47 -20.06 10.42
C TYR A 207 10.31 -21.17 9.37
N ASN A 208 9.16 -21.24 8.68
CA ASN A 208 8.87 -22.33 7.75
C ASN A 208 9.58 -22.22 6.39
N LEU A 209 9.99 -21.02 5.99
CA LEU A 209 10.59 -20.75 4.67
C LEU A 209 12.01 -20.19 4.79
N GLU A 210 12.75 -20.61 5.82
CA GLU A 210 14.12 -20.15 6.08
C GLU A 210 15.04 -20.30 4.86
N GLU A 211 14.97 -21.45 4.19
CA GLU A 211 15.80 -21.77 3.02
C GLU A 211 15.30 -21.15 1.71
N LYS A 212 14.01 -20.81 1.62
CA LYS A 212 13.36 -20.35 0.38
C LYS A 212 13.16 -18.84 0.39
N VAL A 213 14.26 -18.09 0.30
CA VAL A 213 14.29 -16.62 0.44
C VAL A 213 13.22 -15.92 -0.40
N CYS A 214 13.13 -16.19 -1.71
CA CYS A 214 12.17 -15.50 -2.58
C CYS A 214 10.70 -15.80 -2.20
N LEU A 215 10.40 -17.05 -1.86
CA LEU A 215 9.06 -17.48 -1.45
C LEU A 215 8.67 -16.88 -0.09
N ARG A 216 9.63 -16.82 0.84
CA ARG A 216 9.49 -16.13 2.13
C ARG A 216 9.11 -14.67 1.93
N ARG A 217 9.89 -13.93 1.11
CA ARG A 217 9.63 -12.51 0.81
C ARG A 217 8.25 -12.29 0.18
N LEU A 218 7.83 -13.19 -0.71
CA LEU A 218 6.51 -13.14 -1.33
C LEU A 218 5.39 -13.33 -0.30
N TYR A 219 5.47 -14.39 0.52
CA TYR A 219 4.41 -14.69 1.49
C TYR A 219 4.34 -13.68 2.62
N SER A 220 5.47 -13.24 3.18
CA SER A 220 5.47 -12.15 4.18
C SER A 220 4.80 -10.91 3.61
N THR A 221 5.21 -10.47 2.41
CA THR A 221 4.59 -9.29 1.78
C THR A 221 3.10 -9.50 1.48
N ALA A 222 2.68 -10.71 1.11
CA ALA A 222 1.28 -11.01 0.81
C ALA A 222 0.40 -11.07 2.08
N ILE A 223 0.95 -11.57 3.19
CA ILE A 223 0.27 -11.59 4.49
C ILE A 223 0.14 -10.17 5.03
N ASP A 224 1.21 -9.38 5.03
CA ASP A 224 1.18 -7.95 5.41
C ASP A 224 0.09 -7.23 4.63
N LEU A 225 0.08 -7.41 3.29
CA LEU A 225 -0.92 -6.81 2.41
C LEU A 225 -2.36 -7.20 2.78
N ALA A 226 -2.59 -8.46 3.15
CA ALA A 226 -3.91 -8.95 3.53
C ALA A 226 -4.36 -8.38 4.89
N LEU A 227 -3.42 -8.22 5.83
CA LEU A 227 -3.68 -7.67 7.16
C LEU A 227 -3.89 -6.15 7.09
N ASP A 228 -3.06 -5.43 6.34
CA ASP A 228 -3.25 -4.01 6.01
C ASP A 228 -4.63 -3.77 5.37
N PHE A 229 -5.04 -4.66 4.47
CA PHE A 229 -6.36 -4.59 3.85
C PHE A 229 -7.49 -4.81 4.87
N ALA A 230 -7.36 -5.83 5.72
CA ALA A 230 -8.35 -6.12 6.73
C ALA A 230 -8.50 -4.98 7.74
N TRP A 231 -7.37 -4.38 8.14
CA TRP A 231 -7.33 -3.25 9.06
C TRP A 231 -7.87 -1.97 8.43
N GLY A 232 -7.27 -1.55 7.31
CA GLY A 232 -7.50 -0.25 6.70
C GLY A 232 -8.80 -0.10 5.92
N PHE A 233 -9.49 -1.20 5.60
CA PHE A 233 -10.64 -1.16 4.68
C PHE A 233 -11.86 -1.93 5.19
N ASN A 234 -11.72 -3.19 5.60
CA ASN A 234 -12.90 -3.99 5.97
C ASN A 234 -13.65 -3.38 7.16
N ILE A 235 -12.93 -2.87 8.16
CA ILE A 235 -13.53 -2.23 9.32
C ILE A 235 -14.19 -0.89 8.93
N PRO A 236 -13.48 0.07 8.32
CA PRO A 236 -14.08 1.30 7.78
C PRO A 236 -15.28 1.11 6.86
N CYS A 237 -15.19 0.22 5.86
CA CYS A 237 -16.26 -0.03 4.90
C CYS A 237 -17.57 -0.44 5.60
N LYS A 238 -17.48 -1.27 6.64
CA LYS A 238 -18.66 -1.73 7.39
C LYS A 238 -19.33 -0.57 8.12
N ILE A 239 -18.53 0.32 8.74
CA ILE A 239 -19.02 1.49 9.46
C ILE A 239 -19.70 2.46 8.48
N ILE A 240 -19.00 2.84 7.40
CA ILE A 240 -19.52 3.74 6.36
C ILE A 240 -20.82 3.20 5.79
N PHE A 241 -20.88 1.91 5.48
CA PHE A 241 -22.07 1.30 4.89
C PHE A 241 -23.31 1.47 5.78
N VAL A 242 -23.17 1.29 7.10
CA VAL A 242 -24.28 1.46 8.05
C VAL A 242 -24.75 2.91 8.12
N TYR A 243 -23.84 3.87 8.28
CA TYR A 243 -24.24 5.27 8.46
C TYR A 243 -24.65 5.96 7.16
N MET A 244 -23.98 5.65 6.04
CA MET A 244 -24.34 6.21 4.73
C MET A 244 -25.70 5.69 4.26
N THR A 245 -26.02 4.41 4.47
CA THR A 245 -27.35 3.90 4.11
C THR A 245 -28.45 4.56 4.92
N LEU A 246 -28.21 4.81 6.21
CA LEU A 246 -29.15 5.54 7.07
C LEU A 246 -29.32 7.00 6.62
N PHE A 247 -28.22 7.68 6.28
CA PHE A 247 -28.22 9.07 5.82
C PHE A 247 -28.93 9.25 4.48
N ILE A 248 -28.68 8.33 3.52
CA ILE A 248 -29.33 8.35 2.20
C ILE A 248 -30.82 8.01 2.33
N ALA A 249 -31.18 7.05 3.19
CA ALA A 249 -32.58 6.66 3.39
C ALA A 249 -33.44 7.78 4.01
N ASN A 250 -32.82 8.81 4.60
CA ASN A 250 -33.48 9.92 5.27
C ASN A 250 -33.13 11.27 4.62
N ASP A 251 -33.08 11.30 3.28
CA ASP A 251 -32.94 12.49 2.43
C ASP A 251 -31.75 13.40 2.79
N GLY A 252 -30.62 12.82 3.19
CA GLY A 252 -29.42 13.59 3.54
C GLY A 252 -29.44 14.15 4.97
N SER A 253 -30.17 13.49 5.87
CA SER A 253 -30.19 13.76 7.30
C SER A 253 -30.22 12.45 8.09
N TYR A 254 -30.16 12.51 9.42
CA TYR A 254 -30.38 11.32 10.26
C TYR A 254 -31.77 11.38 10.91
N PRO A 255 -32.42 10.22 11.17
CA PRO A 255 -33.74 10.16 11.81
C PRO A 255 -33.76 10.88 13.17
N ASP A 256 -34.91 11.40 13.57
CA ASP A 256 -35.05 12.09 14.86
C ASP A 256 -34.59 11.20 16.04
N ASP A 257 -34.98 9.92 16.05
CA ASP A 257 -34.56 8.95 17.07
C ASP A 257 -33.04 8.75 17.14
N PHE A 258 -32.32 9.00 16.04
CA PHE A 258 -30.86 8.94 16.01
C PHE A 258 -30.25 10.18 16.67
N ASN A 259 -30.79 11.36 16.40
CA ASN A 259 -30.29 12.63 16.93
C ASN A 259 -30.63 12.83 18.41
N TYR A 260 -31.77 12.31 18.87
CA TYR A 260 -32.24 12.44 20.26
C TYR A 260 -31.90 11.25 21.16
N SER A 261 -31.27 10.20 20.63
CA SER A 261 -30.77 9.09 21.44
C SER A 261 -29.33 9.34 21.87
N ASP A 262 -29.15 9.55 23.18
CA ASP A 262 -27.84 9.69 23.82
C ASP A 262 -26.90 8.52 23.48
N THR A 263 -27.45 7.34 23.18
CA THR A 263 -26.64 6.16 22.85
C THR A 263 -26.27 6.06 21.38
N LEU A 264 -27.18 6.36 20.46
CA LEU A 264 -26.94 6.20 19.02
C LEU A 264 -26.03 7.29 18.48
N LEU A 265 -26.27 8.54 18.88
CA LEU A 265 -25.46 9.67 18.43
C LEU A 265 -24.02 9.56 18.95
N ILE A 266 -23.84 9.29 20.25
CA ILE A 266 -22.51 9.12 20.83
C ILE A 266 -21.78 7.96 20.16
N LYS A 267 -22.45 6.82 19.96
CA LYS A 267 -21.87 5.67 19.26
C LYS A 267 -21.45 6.03 17.83
N ALA A 268 -22.28 6.77 17.11
CA ALA A 268 -21.97 7.20 15.75
C ALA A 268 -20.78 8.16 15.70
N VAL A 269 -20.71 9.14 16.60
CA VAL A 269 -19.55 10.04 16.73
C VAL A 269 -18.27 9.24 16.96
N LEU A 270 -18.30 8.29 17.88
CA LEU A 270 -17.14 7.46 18.22
C LEU A 270 -16.72 6.54 17.09
N GLU A 271 -17.67 5.90 16.40
CA GLU A 271 -17.39 5.03 15.24
C GLU A 271 -16.95 5.83 14.00
N CYS A 272 -17.49 7.03 13.79
CA CYS A 272 -17.06 7.94 12.72
C CYS A 272 -15.64 8.46 12.98
N ASN A 273 -15.27 8.75 14.22
CA ASN A 273 -13.91 9.22 14.59
C ASN A 273 -12.83 8.15 14.47
N GLN A 274 -13.21 6.88 14.30
CA GLN A 274 -12.28 5.82 13.95
C GLN A 274 -11.96 5.82 12.44
N PHE A 275 -12.86 6.36 11.63
CA PHE A 275 -12.74 6.36 10.18
C PHE A 275 -12.27 7.70 9.62
N PHE A 276 -12.88 8.78 10.10
CA PHE A 276 -12.56 10.12 9.71
C PHE A 276 -11.45 10.67 10.57
N MET A 277 -10.51 11.33 9.89
CA MET A 277 -9.36 11.96 10.53
C MET A 277 -9.80 13.02 11.53
N VAL A 278 -9.41 12.85 12.79
CA VAL A 278 -9.62 13.82 13.87
C VAL A 278 -8.43 14.80 13.97
N SER A 279 -7.23 14.33 13.64
CA SER A 279 -5.99 15.11 13.73
C SER A 279 -5.00 14.76 12.62
N TRP A 280 -3.92 15.54 12.48
CA TRP A 280 -2.87 15.24 11.50
C TRP A 280 -2.09 13.96 11.84
N LEU A 281 -1.92 13.65 13.13
CA LEU A 281 -1.28 12.39 13.55
C LEU A 281 -2.15 11.21 13.12
N ASP A 282 -3.44 11.30 13.38
CA ASP A 282 -4.44 10.32 12.98
C ASP A 282 -4.50 10.18 11.45
N ALA A 283 -4.43 11.30 10.72
CA ALA A 283 -4.32 11.29 9.26
C ALA A 283 -3.09 10.51 8.76
N VAL A 284 -1.94 10.69 9.40
CA VAL A 284 -0.70 9.98 9.05
C VAL A 284 -0.82 8.49 9.36
N THR A 285 -1.26 8.12 10.57
CA THR A 285 -1.38 6.72 10.98
C THR A 285 -2.41 5.97 10.14
N THR A 286 -3.52 6.62 9.84
CA THR A 286 -4.58 6.07 9.00
C THR A 286 -4.15 5.99 7.54
N THR A 287 -3.34 6.92 7.02
CA THR A 287 -2.82 6.82 5.64
C THR A 287 -1.75 5.73 5.47
N LEU A 288 -1.02 5.38 6.53
CA LEU A 288 0.13 4.48 6.46
C LEU A 288 -0.18 3.11 5.80
N PRO A 289 -1.28 2.39 6.16
CA PRO A 289 -1.64 1.12 5.51
C PRO A 289 -1.84 1.24 3.98
N TYR A 290 -2.37 2.37 3.50
CA TYR A 290 -2.55 2.60 2.06
C TYR A 290 -1.21 2.71 1.32
N LEU A 291 -0.23 3.37 1.94
CA LEU A 291 1.12 3.49 1.39
C LEU A 291 1.89 2.18 1.48
N ASN A 292 1.74 1.45 2.60
CA ASN A 292 2.30 0.11 2.79
C ASN A 292 1.78 -0.85 1.74
N MET A 293 0.48 -0.83 1.46
CA MET A 293 -0.13 -1.62 0.40
C MET A 293 0.37 -1.24 -0.99
N LEU A 294 0.53 0.05 -1.32
CA LEU A 294 1.11 0.45 -2.61
C LEU A 294 2.53 -0.10 -2.79
N SER A 295 3.34 -0.05 -1.73
CA SER A 295 4.69 -0.61 -1.69
C SER A 295 4.67 -2.15 -1.78
N GLY A 296 3.77 -2.81 -1.04
CA GLY A 296 3.60 -4.26 -1.01
C GLY A 296 3.18 -4.82 -2.37
N LEU A 297 2.19 -4.21 -3.03
CA LEU A 297 1.74 -4.58 -4.36
C LEU A 297 2.87 -4.47 -5.40
N ARG A 298 3.66 -3.40 -5.31
CA ARG A 298 4.84 -3.23 -6.18
C ARG A 298 5.86 -4.34 -5.94
N SER A 299 6.11 -4.70 -4.68
CA SER A 299 7.04 -5.77 -4.31
C SER A 299 6.57 -7.13 -4.80
N VAL A 300 5.31 -7.51 -4.55
CA VAL A 300 4.70 -8.75 -5.04
C VAL A 300 4.78 -8.84 -6.57
N LYS A 301 4.40 -7.76 -7.25
CA LYS A 301 4.51 -7.65 -8.71
C LYS A 301 5.93 -7.90 -9.21
N LEU A 302 6.94 -7.26 -8.61
CA LEU A 302 8.34 -7.43 -9.02
C LEU A 302 8.84 -8.86 -8.80
N LEU A 303 8.44 -9.51 -7.71
CA LEU A 303 8.80 -10.90 -7.42
C LEU A 303 8.15 -11.88 -8.40
N ILE A 304 6.86 -11.71 -8.73
CA ILE A 304 6.17 -12.56 -9.71
C ILE A 304 6.68 -12.34 -11.14
N GLN A 305 6.93 -11.09 -11.54
CA GLN A 305 7.45 -10.78 -12.87
C GLN A 305 8.81 -11.43 -13.14
N HIS A 306 9.69 -11.46 -12.13
CA HIS A 306 11.00 -12.08 -12.25
C HIS A 306 10.91 -13.60 -12.55
N ASP A 307 10.05 -14.31 -11.82
CA ASP A 307 9.82 -15.75 -12.04
C ASP A 307 9.28 -16.02 -13.46
N MET A 308 8.34 -15.18 -13.94
CA MET A 308 7.82 -15.25 -15.31
C MET A 308 8.89 -15.05 -16.39
N GLU A 309 9.87 -14.18 -16.15
CA GLU A 309 10.99 -13.92 -17.06
C GLU A 309 12.00 -15.08 -17.07
N MET A 310 12.31 -15.66 -15.90
CA MET A 310 13.21 -16.81 -15.78
C MET A 310 12.67 -18.05 -16.50
N VAL A 311 11.38 -18.39 -16.30
CA VAL A 311 10.71 -19.51 -17.00
C VAL A 311 10.76 -19.36 -18.52
N ARG A 312 10.90 -18.14 -19.05
CA ARG A 312 11.01 -17.88 -20.50
C ARG A 312 12.40 -18.17 -21.06
N ILE A 313 13.46 -18.05 -20.25
CA ILE A 313 14.85 -18.22 -20.71
C ILE A 313 15.28 -19.69 -20.67
N THR A 314 14.78 -20.47 -19.70
CA THR A 314 15.11 -21.89 -19.52
C THR A 314 14.63 -22.89 -20.61
N PRO A 315 13.62 -22.64 -21.47
CA PRO A 315 13.22 -23.62 -22.49
C PRO A 315 14.18 -23.74 -23.67
N MET A 316 15.26 -22.93 -23.74
CA MET A 316 16.23 -23.01 -24.85
C MET A 316 17.53 -23.77 -24.53
N VAL A 317 17.82 -24.09 -23.26
CA VAL A 317 19.10 -24.74 -22.88
C VAL A 317 18.98 -26.27 -22.80
N SER A 318 17.77 -26.84 -22.84
CA SER A 318 17.54 -28.31 -22.79
C SER A 318 17.32 -28.97 -24.16
N ARG A 319 17.69 -28.29 -25.26
CA ARG A 319 17.73 -28.86 -26.61
C ARG A 319 19.06 -28.55 -27.30
N GLN A 320 20.16 -29.07 -26.75
CA GLN A 320 21.36 -29.39 -27.51
C GLN A 320 21.91 -30.73 -27.05
#